data_AF-A0A5C6ELH0-F1
#
_entry.id   AF-A0A5C6ELH0-F1
#
_cell.length_a   1.000
_cell.length_b   1.000
_cell.length_c   1.000
_cell.angle_alpha   90.00
_cell.angle_beta   90.00
_cell.angle_gamma   90.00
#
_symmetry.space_group_name_H-M   'P 1'
#
loop_
_entity.id
_entity.type
_entity.pdbx_description
1 polymer ?
#
loop_
_entity_poly.entity_id
_entity_poly.type
_entity_poly.pdbx_seq_one_letter_code
_entity_poly.pdbx_strand_id
1 'polypeptide(L)'
;MPTERDTDPTPNLGLSERGIGLYALFAGAALTYLGYISPISSALSGAPSVSTSMTCAGIVPLIWMIGIAYTALGDRTKVVLGYRNQPTIAGWCFYAIGFVAGGLGYWMLLVFLRSHGYDV
;
A
#
# COMPACT_ATOMS: atom_id res chain seq x y z
N MET A 1 -35.07 31.61 5.44
CA MET A 1 -34.76 31.07 6.79
C MET A 1 -34.09 29.71 6.62
N PRO A 2 -33.11 29.37 7.47
CA PRO A 2 -31.98 28.51 7.12
C PRO A 2 -32.35 27.03 7.04
N THR A 3 -31.76 26.35 6.05
CA THR A 3 -31.87 24.90 5.83
C THR A 3 -31.01 24.14 6.85
N GLU A 4 -31.68 23.44 7.75
CA GLU A 4 -31.12 22.42 8.64
C GLU A 4 -30.60 21.25 7.78
N ARG A 5 -29.29 21.21 7.54
CA ARG A 5 -28.60 20.02 6.98
C ARG A 5 -28.06 19.19 8.13
N ASP A 6 -28.83 18.14 8.44
CA ASP A 6 -28.36 16.76 8.60
C ASP A 6 -26.93 16.63 9.14
N THR A 7 -26.83 16.56 10.46
CA THR A 7 -25.64 16.06 11.17
C THR A 7 -25.53 14.56 10.94
N ASP A 8 -24.74 14.18 9.93
CA ASP A 8 -24.41 12.79 9.62
C ASP A 8 -23.74 12.09 10.84
N PRO A 9 -24.32 11.01 11.39
CA PRO A 9 -23.79 10.31 12.56
C PRO A 9 -22.79 9.23 12.12
N THR A 10 -21.77 9.57 11.35
CA THR A 10 -20.64 8.64 11.19
C THR A 10 -19.77 8.71 12.44
N PRO A 11 -19.43 7.57 13.07
CA PRO A 11 -18.45 7.54 14.15
C PRO A 11 -17.11 7.96 13.55
N ASN A 12 -16.78 9.24 13.69
CA ASN A 12 -15.45 9.75 13.42
C ASN A 12 -14.52 9.06 14.41
N LEU A 13 -13.92 7.94 14.02
CA LEU A 13 -12.57 7.60 14.48
C LEU A 13 -11.72 8.81 14.06
N GLY A 14 -11.58 9.79 14.96
CA GLY A 14 -10.92 11.09 14.74
C GLY A 14 -9.42 10.96 14.54
N LEU A 15 -8.99 10.00 13.71
CA LEU A 15 -7.63 9.81 13.29
C LEU A 15 -7.27 10.94 12.34
N SER A 16 -6.34 11.78 12.77
CA SER A 16 -5.71 12.77 11.90
C SER A 16 -5.19 12.10 10.63
N GLU A 17 -5.05 12.86 9.53
CA GLU A 17 -4.48 12.35 8.28
C GLU A 17 -3.12 11.70 8.50
N ARG A 18 -2.32 12.23 9.44
CA ARG A 18 -1.05 11.64 9.87
C ARG A 18 -1.22 10.28 10.57
N GLY A 19 -2.29 10.11 11.35
CA GLY A 19 -2.64 8.83 11.97
C GLY A 19 -3.00 7.77 10.94
N ILE A 20 -3.73 8.14 9.88
CA ILE A 20 -3.99 7.26 8.73
C ILE A 20 -2.67 6.88 8.06
N GLY A 21 -1.79 7.85 7.85
CA GLY A 21 -0.45 7.59 7.29
C GLY A 21 0.36 6.62 8.12
N LEU A 22 0.43 6.82 9.44
CA LEU A 22 1.16 5.92 10.35
C LEU A 22 0.57 4.51 10.33
N TYR A 23 -0.75 4.37 10.36
CA TYR A 23 -1.41 3.07 10.24
C TYR A 23 -1.05 2.38 8.92
N ALA A 24 -1.08 3.12 7.80
CA ALA A 24 -0.68 2.60 6.50
C ALA A 24 0.80 2.18 6.46
N LEU A 25 1.71 2.89 7.14
CA LEU A 25 3.11 2.47 7.25
C LEU A 25 3.26 1.16 8.01
N PHE A 26 2.55 0.98 9.13
CA PHE A 26 2.57 -0.29 9.87
C PHE A 26 1.96 -1.43 9.06
N ALA A 27 0.83 -1.19 8.39
CA ALA A 27 0.22 -2.17 7.49
C ALA A 27 1.14 -2.51 6.31
N GLY A 28 1.81 -1.51 5.74
CA GLY A 28 2.78 -1.66 4.66
C GLY A 28 3.98 -2.51 5.09
N ALA A 29 4.51 -2.30 6.28
CA ALA A 29 5.58 -3.13 6.84
C ALA A 29 5.14 -4.59 7.02
N ALA A 30 3.96 -4.83 7.59
CA ALA A 30 3.41 -6.17 7.75
C ALA A 30 3.20 -6.87 6.40
N LEU A 31 2.64 -6.17 5.41
CA LEU A 31 2.43 -6.72 4.06
C LEU A 31 3.75 -6.92 3.31
N THR A 32 4.77 -6.09 3.54
CA THR A 32 6.11 -6.30 2.98
C THR A 32 6.72 -7.57 3.54
N TYR A 33 6.57 -7.80 4.84
CA TYR A 33 7.04 -9.03 5.46
C TYR A 33 6.34 -10.25 4.87
N LEU A 34 5.01 -10.25 4.79
CA LEU A 34 4.24 -11.37 4.26
C LEU A 34 4.43 -11.58 2.75
N GLY A 35 4.49 -10.50 1.98
CA GLY A 35 4.52 -10.53 0.52
C GLY A 35 5.92 -10.74 -0.08
N TYR A 36 6.98 -10.34 0.61
CA TYR A 36 8.35 -10.39 0.09
C TYR A 36 9.31 -11.12 1.03
N ILE A 37 9.43 -10.69 2.30
CA ILE A 37 10.49 -11.19 3.19
C ILE A 37 10.27 -12.66 3.54
N SER A 38 9.05 -13.04 3.90
CA SER A 38 8.68 -14.42 4.24
C SER A 38 8.98 -15.39 3.09
N PRO A 39 8.47 -15.19 1.85
CA PRO A 39 8.77 -16.12 0.75
C PRO A 39 10.25 -16.14 0.37
N ILE A 40 10.95 -15.01 0.41
CA ILE A 40 12.40 -14.96 0.16
C ILE A 40 13.16 -15.75 1.23
N SER A 41 12.84 -15.54 2.51
CA SER A 41 13.47 -16.25 3.62
C SER A 41 13.22 -17.75 3.56
N SER A 42 12.00 -18.18 3.23
CA SER A 42 11.66 -19.60 3.00
C SER A 42 12.42 -20.21 1.84
N ALA A 43 12.62 -19.47 0.75
CA ALA A 43 13.42 -19.93 -0.37
C ALA A 43 14.90 -20.08 0.01
N LEU A 44 15.45 -19.12 0.76
CA LEU A 44 16.84 -19.15 1.23
C LEU A 44 17.10 -20.28 2.25
N SER A 45 16.09 -20.68 3.03
CA SER A 45 16.20 -21.81 3.95
C SER A 45 15.96 -23.18 3.28
N GLY A 46 15.68 -23.20 1.97
CA GLY A 46 15.44 -24.43 1.22
C GLY A 46 14.12 -25.11 1.56
N ALA A 47 13.08 -24.33 1.92
CA ALA A 47 11.76 -24.87 2.21
C ALA A 47 11.22 -25.70 1.03
N PRO A 48 10.48 -26.80 1.27
CA PRO A 48 9.97 -27.65 0.19
C PRO A 48 8.93 -26.95 -0.71
N SER A 49 8.26 -25.92 -0.21
CA SER A 49 7.33 -25.10 -0.98
C SER A 49 7.31 -23.67 -0.44
N VAL A 50 7.08 -22.71 -1.34
CA VAL A 50 6.97 -21.28 -1.02
C VAL A 50 5.62 -20.77 -1.50
N SER A 51 4.86 -20.19 -0.59
CA SER A 51 3.58 -19.54 -0.92
C SER A 51 3.81 -18.07 -1.24
N THR A 52 3.24 -17.60 -2.34
CA THR A 52 3.25 -16.18 -2.71
C THR A 52 1.83 -15.69 -2.97
N SER A 53 1.61 -14.39 -2.76
CA SER A 53 0.35 -13.73 -3.08
C SER A 53 0.63 -12.48 -3.89
N MET A 54 0.17 -12.48 -5.14
CA MET A 54 0.28 -11.33 -6.04
C MET A 54 -0.40 -10.09 -5.44
N THR A 55 -1.55 -10.27 -4.79
CA THR A 55 -2.28 -9.18 -4.15
C THR A 55 -1.44 -8.52 -3.05
N CYS A 56 -0.80 -9.33 -2.20
CA CYS A 56 0.05 -8.81 -1.13
C CYS A 56 1.28 -8.10 -1.70
N ALA A 57 2.01 -8.73 -2.62
CA ALA A 57 3.23 -8.13 -3.18
C ALA A 57 2.93 -6.87 -4.02
N GLY A 58 1.83 -6.88 -4.77
CA GLY A 58 1.45 -5.79 -5.68
C GLY A 58 0.95 -4.53 -4.99
N ILE A 59 0.23 -4.65 -3.87
CA ILE A 59 -0.34 -3.47 -3.19
C ILE A 59 0.66 -2.79 -2.23
N VAL A 60 1.72 -3.49 -1.82
CA VAL A 60 2.72 -3.00 -0.85
C VAL A 60 3.31 -1.64 -1.24
N PRO A 61 3.79 -1.41 -2.48
CA PRO A 61 4.36 -0.12 -2.84
C PRO A 61 3.32 1.01 -2.75
N LEU A 62 2.08 0.74 -3.14
CA LEU A 62 0.98 1.69 -3.04
C LEU A 62 0.72 2.09 -1.57
N ILE A 63 0.68 1.11 -0.67
CA ILE A 63 0.45 1.34 0.76
C ILE A 63 1.61 2.13 1.38
N TRP A 64 2.86 1.79 1.04
CA TRP A 64 4.03 2.56 1.50
C TRP A 64 3.97 4.01 1.05
N MET A 65 3.70 4.24 -0.24
CA MET A 65 3.62 5.60 -0.74
C MET A 65 2.49 6.38 -0.07
N ILE A 66 1.30 5.80 0.09
CA ILE A 66 0.18 6.43 0.81
C ILE A 66 0.58 6.74 2.24
N GLY A 67 1.19 5.79 2.94
CA GLY A 67 1.67 5.98 4.31
C GLY A 67 2.66 7.14 4.42
N ILE A 68 3.66 7.17 3.53
CA ILE A 68 4.66 8.23 3.49
C ILE A 68 4.00 9.59 3.20
N ALA A 69 3.14 9.66 2.18
CA ALA A 69 2.47 10.89 1.79
C ALA A 69 1.61 11.45 2.93
N TYR A 70 0.75 10.63 3.52
CA TYR A 70 -0.15 11.06 4.60
C TYR A 70 0.60 11.39 5.89
N THR A 71 1.65 10.65 6.25
CA THR A 71 2.46 10.96 7.44
C THR A 71 3.28 12.24 7.25
N ALA A 72 3.90 12.44 6.07
CA ALA A 72 4.75 13.60 5.82
C ALA A 72 3.95 14.89 5.57
N LEU A 73 2.92 14.82 4.73
CA LEU A 73 2.15 16.01 4.30
C LEU A 73 0.94 16.28 5.21
N GLY A 74 0.39 15.27 5.89
CA GLY A 74 -0.81 15.41 6.72
C GLY A 74 -1.98 15.97 5.91
N ASP A 75 -2.58 17.07 6.37
CA ASP A 75 -3.69 17.73 5.68
C ASP A 75 -3.33 18.27 4.28
N ARG A 76 -2.05 18.58 4.04
CA ARG A 76 -1.59 19.05 2.73
C ARG A 76 -1.66 17.98 1.65
N THR A 77 -1.83 16.71 2.03
CA THR A 77 -1.99 15.60 1.08
C THR A 77 -3.19 15.82 0.15
N LYS A 78 -4.27 16.43 0.64
CA LYS A 78 -5.48 16.76 -0.14
C LYS A 78 -5.21 17.76 -1.26
N VAL A 79 -4.26 18.66 -1.05
CA VAL A 79 -3.86 19.67 -2.06
C VAL A 79 -3.02 19.03 -3.15
N VAL A 80 -2.15 18.08 -2.80
CA VAL A 80 -1.20 17.46 -3.73
C VAL A 80 -1.84 16.31 -4.51
N LEU A 81 -2.43 15.34 -3.80
CA LEU A 81 -3.00 14.12 -4.39
C LEU A 81 -4.50 14.27 -4.74
N GLY A 82 -5.14 15.34 -4.28
CA GLY A 82 -6.58 15.53 -4.41
C GLY A 82 -7.38 14.88 -3.28
N TYR A 83 -8.71 15.01 -3.37
CA TYR A 83 -9.62 14.31 -2.46
C TYR A 83 -9.79 12.86 -2.91
N ARG A 84 -10.12 11.95 -1.98
CA ARG A 84 -10.31 10.51 -2.29
C ARG A 84 -11.22 10.24 -3.49
N ASN A 85 -12.28 11.05 -3.67
CA ASN A 85 -13.24 10.89 -4.75
C ASN A 85 -12.96 11.77 -5.98
N GLN A 86 -11.96 12.66 -5.89
CA GLN A 86 -11.54 13.55 -6.98
C GLN A 86 -10.00 13.71 -6.94
N PRO A 87 -9.26 12.66 -7.31
CA PRO A 87 -7.81 12.71 -7.37
C PRO A 87 -7.33 13.69 -8.45
N THR A 88 -6.25 14.41 -8.16
CA THR A 88 -5.58 15.28 -9.14
C THR A 88 -4.83 14.44 -10.18
N ILE A 89 -4.35 15.06 -11.27
CA ILE A 89 -3.45 14.39 -12.22
C ILE A 89 -2.22 13.82 -11.48
N ALA A 90 -1.67 14.57 -10.52
CA ALA A 90 -0.58 14.09 -9.67
C ALA A 90 -1.00 12.88 -8.82
N GLY A 91 -2.21 12.86 -8.28
CA GLY A 91 -2.80 11.71 -7.58
C GLY A 91 -2.90 10.47 -8.47
N TRP A 92 -3.38 10.62 -9.71
CA TRP A 92 -3.43 9.52 -10.68
C TRP A 92 -2.03 8.99 -11.03
N CYS A 93 -1.08 9.88 -11.31
CA CYS A 93 0.30 9.49 -11.56
C CYS A 93 0.89 8.73 -10.37
N PHE A 94 0.63 9.22 -9.16
CA PHE A 94 1.08 8.57 -7.92
C PHE A 94 0.53 7.14 -7.79
N TYR A 95 -0.77 6.93 -8.03
CA TYR A 95 -1.35 5.58 -8.01
C TYR A 95 -0.79 4.69 -9.12
N ALA A 96 -0.63 5.22 -10.34
CA ALA A 96 -0.07 4.48 -11.46
C ALA A 96 1.37 4.01 -11.17
N ILE A 97 2.22 4.89 -10.63
CA ILE A 97 3.59 4.55 -10.24
C ILE A 97 3.58 3.42 -9.19
N GLY A 98 2.68 3.49 -8.21
CA GLY A 98 2.56 2.47 -7.17
C GLY A 98 2.17 1.11 -7.73
N PHE A 99 1.22 1.10 -8.66
CA PHE A 99 0.77 -0.13 -9.31
C PHE A 99 1.88 -0.76 -10.17
N VAL A 100 2.60 0.06 -10.95
CA VAL A 100 3.73 -0.40 -11.75
C VAL A 100 4.86 -0.94 -10.87
N ALA A 101 5.20 -0.24 -9.79
CA ALA A 101 6.19 -0.69 -8.82
C ALA A 101 5.79 -2.02 -8.15
N GLY A 102 4.50 -2.18 -7.83
CA GLY A 102 3.92 -3.42 -7.31
C GLY A 102 4.06 -4.60 -8.26
N GLY A 103 3.69 -4.40 -9.52
CA GLY A 103 3.83 -5.42 -10.56
C GLY A 103 5.30 -5.81 -10.79
N LEU A 104 6.19 -4.82 -10.85
CA LEU A 104 7.62 -5.05 -11.01
C LEU A 104 8.22 -5.81 -9.83
N GLY A 105 7.88 -5.41 -8.59
CA GLY A 105 8.33 -6.08 -7.38
C GLY A 105 7.88 -7.53 -7.33
N TYR A 106 6.61 -7.80 -7.63
CA TYR A 106 6.10 -9.18 -7.69
C TYR A 106 6.79 -10.00 -8.79
N TRP A 107 7.00 -9.41 -9.97
CA TRP A 107 7.72 -10.10 -11.05
C TRP A 107 9.16 -10.45 -10.65
N MET A 108 9.88 -9.53 -10.00
CA MET A 108 11.22 -9.81 -9.47
C MET A 108 11.22 -10.93 -8.41
N LEU A 109 10.19 -10.98 -7.55
CA LEU A 109 10.03 -12.07 -6.59
C LEU A 109 9.86 -13.42 -7.30
N LEU A 110 9.04 -13.49 -8.34
CA LEU A 110 8.87 -14.72 -9.12
C LEU A 110 10.17 -15.16 -9.80
N VAL A 111 10.92 -14.22 -10.39
CA VAL A 111 12.22 -14.51 -11.00
C VAL A 111 13.19 -15.09 -9.96
N PHE A 112 13.24 -14.49 -8.76
CA PHE A 112 14.06 -14.96 -7.65
C PHE A 112 13.67 -16.37 -7.19
N LEU A 113 12.38 -16.65 -7.03
CA LEU A 113 11.92 -17.96 -6.59
C LEU A 113 12.17 -19.04 -7.64
N ARG A 114 11.95 -18.74 -8.91
CA ARG A 114 12.28 -19.65 -10.03
C ARG A 114 13.77 -19.95 -10.10
N SER A 115 14.64 -18.98 -9.79
CA SER A 115 16.08 -19.24 -9.73
C SER A 115 16.50 -20.15 -8.57
N HIS A 116 15.64 -20.34 -7.57
CA HIS A 116 15.83 -21.28 -6.46
C HIS A 116 15.11 -22.62 -6.66
N GLY A 117 14.57 -22.87 -7.87
CA GLY A 117 13.94 -24.14 -8.22
C GLY A 117 12.46 -24.27 -7.85
N TYR A 118 11.81 -23.18 -7.45
CA TYR A 118 10.37 -23.17 -7.18
C TYR A 118 9.55 -22.95 -8.45
N ASP A 119 8.49 -23.74 -8.63
CA ASP A 119 7.50 -23.56 -9.69
C ASP A 119 6.37 -22.64 -9.17
N VAL A 120 6.53 -21.33 -9.43
CA VAL A 120 5.66 -20.24 -8.98
C VAL A 120 5.24 -19.31 -10.13
#